data_AF-A0A1B5KT26-F1
#
_entry.id   AF-A0A1B5KT26-F1
#
_cell.length_a   1.000
_cell.length_b   1.000
_cell.length_c   1.000
_cell.angle_alpha   90.00
_cell.angle_beta   90.00
_cell.angle_gamma   90.00
#
_symmetry.space_group_name_H-M   'P 1'
#
loop_
_entity.id
_entity.type
_entity.pdbx_description
1 polymer ?
#
loop_
_entity_poly.entity_id
_entity_poly.type
_entity_poly.pdbx_seq_one_letter_code
_entity_poly.pdbx_strand_id
1 'polypeptide(L)'
;MTGLGGINTKAFHALGFNVILSVLAVVIIHSNLSYPTVPGLLPDPFFRIYIERIHKNKHGSDTGTYDNEGRFVPQKFEDMFSKYSRGKDNLTIWDAMHLIKGQRLIADPIGWGGALFECWCKEECPPSDWNWDKGAETR
;
A
#
# COMPACT_ATOMS: atom_id res chain seq x y z
N MET A 1 -17.98 22.51 -29.63
CA MET A 1 -16.51 22.69 -29.71
C MET A 1 -16.20 23.79 -28.70
N THR A 2 -15.61 23.59 -27.52
CA THR A 2 -14.49 22.72 -27.12
C THR A 2 -14.69 22.26 -25.67
N GLY A 3 -14.64 20.94 -25.45
CA GLY A 3 -14.50 20.37 -24.12
C GLY A 3 -13.06 20.47 -23.64
N LEU A 4 -12.89 20.87 -22.38
CA LEU A 4 -11.71 20.60 -21.58
C LEU A 4 -12.25 20.33 -20.18
N GLY A 5 -12.34 19.04 -19.84
CA GLY A 5 -12.70 18.57 -18.51
C GLY A 5 -11.65 19.05 -17.52
N GLY A 6 -11.92 20.21 -16.92
CA GLY A 6 -11.12 20.75 -15.83
C GLY A 6 -11.14 19.76 -14.68
N ILE A 7 -9.95 19.35 -14.25
CA ILE A 7 -9.74 18.59 -13.03
C ILE A 7 -10.45 19.36 -11.90
N ASN A 8 -11.53 18.79 -11.35
CA ASN A 8 -12.33 19.42 -10.29
C ASN A 8 -11.53 19.42 -8.98
N THR A 9 -10.62 20.37 -8.84
CA THR A 9 -9.78 20.60 -7.64
C THR A 9 -10.62 20.86 -6.38
N LYS A 10 -11.88 21.29 -6.54
CA LYS A 10 -12.82 21.52 -5.43
C LYS A 10 -13.21 20.24 -4.69
N ALA A 11 -13.28 19.09 -5.37
CA ALA A 11 -13.63 17.82 -4.75
C ALA A 11 -12.47 17.28 -3.87
N PHE A 12 -11.23 17.41 -4.35
CA PHE A 12 -10.03 17.03 -3.59
C PHE A 12 -9.77 17.97 -2.40
N HIS A 13 -10.01 19.26 -2.56
CA HIS A 13 -9.92 20.23 -1.47
C HIS A 13 -11.00 20.03 -0.40
N ALA A 14 -12.21 19.61 -0.78
CA ALA A 14 -13.29 19.28 0.16
C ALA A 14 -13.02 18.01 0.99
N LEU A 15 -12.13 17.13 0.52
CA LEU A 15 -11.66 15.92 1.23
C LEU A 15 -10.44 16.19 2.14
N GLY A 16 -10.00 17.45 2.29
CA GLY A 16 -8.83 17.81 3.11
C GLY A 16 -7.46 17.51 2.47
N PHE A 17 -7.42 16.81 1.34
CA PHE A 17 -6.19 16.55 0.61
C PHE A 17 -5.71 17.82 -0.11
N ASN A 18 -4.73 18.51 0.50
CA ASN A 18 -4.04 19.62 -0.13
C ASN A 18 -3.37 19.12 -1.43
N VAL A 19 -3.59 19.81 -2.57
CA VAL A 19 -2.99 19.47 -3.87
C VAL A 19 -1.46 19.30 -3.76
N ILE A 20 -0.84 20.06 -2.86
CA ILE A 20 0.60 19.97 -2.55
C ILE A 20 0.93 18.60 -1.94
N LEU A 21 0.13 18.10 -0.99
CA LEU A 21 0.31 16.78 -0.39
C LEU A 21 0.11 15.66 -1.42
N SER A 22 -0.85 15.80 -2.33
CA SER A 22 -1.07 14.82 -3.40
C SER A 22 0.10 14.74 -4.37
N VAL A 23 0.65 15.89 -4.78
CA VAL A 23 1.84 15.92 -5.65
C VAL A 23 3.06 15.35 -4.91
N LEU A 24 3.23 15.69 -3.64
CA LEU A 24 4.32 15.18 -2.81
C LEU A 24 4.22 13.66 -2.61
N ALA A 25 3.02 13.13 -2.36
CA ALA A 25 2.76 11.69 -2.25
C ALA A 25 3.06 10.95 -3.55
N VAL A 26 2.67 11.51 -4.70
CA VAL A 26 3.00 10.95 -6.02
C VAL A 26 4.52 10.87 -6.17
N VAL A 27 5.26 11.94 -5.90
CA VAL A 27 6.73 11.94 -6.00
C VAL A 27 7.33 10.90 -5.06
N ILE A 28 6.96 10.88 -3.78
CA ILE A 28 7.55 9.98 -2.79
C ILE A 28 7.29 8.51 -3.14
N ILE A 29 6.04 8.15 -3.44
CA ILE A 29 5.65 6.76 -3.71
C ILE A 29 6.25 6.29 -5.04
N HIS A 30 6.09 7.07 -6.10
CA HIS A 30 6.53 6.65 -7.44
C HIS A 30 8.06 6.64 -7.54
N SER A 31 8.77 7.54 -6.83
CA SER A 31 10.24 7.47 -6.76
C SER A 31 10.72 6.19 -6.09
N ASN A 32 10.12 5.82 -4.95
CA ASN A 32 10.50 4.64 -4.19
C ASN A 32 10.17 3.34 -4.92
N LEU A 33 9.11 3.30 -5.74
CA LEU A 33 8.77 2.13 -6.55
C LEU A 33 9.54 2.07 -7.87
N SER A 34 9.83 3.22 -8.50
CA SER A 34 10.53 3.26 -9.78
C SER A 34 12.02 2.99 -9.60
N TYR A 35 12.69 3.68 -8.67
CA TYR A 35 14.15 3.67 -8.56
C TYR A 35 14.76 2.27 -8.39
N PRO A 36 14.25 1.37 -7.51
CA PRO A 36 14.83 0.04 -7.36
C PRO A 36 14.64 -0.86 -8.59
N THR A 37 13.66 -0.54 -9.44
CA THR A 37 13.34 -1.31 -10.65
C THR A 37 14.12 -0.83 -11.87
N VAL A 38 14.76 0.35 -11.82
CA VAL A 38 15.52 0.88 -12.96
C VAL A 38 16.76 0.01 -13.23
N PRO A 39 17.07 -0.32 -14.50
CA PRO A 39 18.24 -1.11 -14.85
C PRO A 39 19.59 -0.37 -14.69
N GLY A 40 19.56 0.97 -14.59
CA GLY A 40 20.73 1.83 -14.43
C GLY A 40 20.82 2.53 -13.06
N LEU A 41 21.83 3.38 -12.91
CA LEU A 41 22.07 4.17 -11.69
C LEU A 41 21.20 5.45 -11.63
N LEU A 42 20.78 5.97 -12.79
CA LEU A 42 20.02 7.22 -12.88
C LEU A 42 18.51 6.96 -12.66
N PRO A 43 17.83 7.78 -11.84
CA PRO A 43 16.38 7.67 -11.66
C PRO A 43 15.65 7.98 -12.97
N ASP A 44 14.57 7.25 -13.24
CA ASP A 44 13.74 7.48 -14.42
C ASP A 44 12.85 8.73 -14.19
N PRO A 45 13.00 9.81 -14.97
CA PRO A 45 12.24 11.04 -14.76
C PRO A 45 10.73 10.87 -14.96
N PHE A 46 10.29 9.77 -15.58
CA PHE A 46 8.87 9.44 -15.74
C PHE A 46 8.34 8.45 -14.69
N PHE A 47 9.16 8.09 -13.70
CA PHE A 47 8.81 7.13 -12.65
C PHE A 47 8.25 5.79 -13.18
N ARG A 48 8.77 5.28 -14.31
CA ARG A 48 8.32 4.00 -14.85
C ARG A 48 8.73 2.86 -13.92
N ILE A 49 7.85 1.87 -13.79
CA ILE A 49 8.08 0.67 -13.00
C ILE A 49 8.40 -0.48 -13.97
N TYR A 50 9.58 -1.07 -13.81
CA TYR A 50 10.04 -2.17 -14.65
C TYR A 50 9.63 -3.50 -14.03
N ILE A 51 8.60 -4.13 -14.62
CA ILE A 51 7.97 -5.35 -14.08
C ILE A 51 8.98 -6.50 -13.90
N GLU A 52 9.97 -6.62 -14.79
CA GLU A 52 11.02 -7.64 -14.70
C GLU A 52 11.81 -7.58 -13.37
N ARG A 53 11.92 -6.39 -12.78
CA ARG A 53 12.71 -6.11 -11.57
C ARG A 53 11.84 -5.77 -10.37
N ILE A 54 10.52 -5.97 -10.48
CA ILE A 54 9.55 -5.62 -9.42
C ILE A 54 9.84 -6.36 -8.11
N HIS A 55 10.46 -7.54 -8.18
CA HIS A 55 10.90 -8.32 -7.03
C HIS A 55 11.85 -7.57 -6.10
N LYS A 56 12.51 -6.49 -6.58
CA LYS A 56 13.38 -5.63 -5.77
C LYS A 56 12.63 -4.64 -4.89
N ASN A 57 11.36 -4.37 -5.16
CA ASN A 57 10.51 -3.54 -4.31
C ASN A 57 9.96 -4.30 -3.10
N LYS A 58 10.55 -5.45 -2.76
CA LYS A 58 10.20 -6.23 -1.59
C LYS A 58 10.61 -5.50 -0.31
N HIS A 59 9.71 -5.45 0.66
CA HIS A 59 9.95 -4.84 1.95
C HIS A 59 10.24 -5.92 3.00
N GLY A 60 10.99 -5.56 4.05
CA GLY A 60 11.33 -6.50 5.14
C GLY A 60 10.09 -6.97 5.92
N SER A 61 8.98 -6.23 5.83
CA SER A 61 7.69 -6.57 6.41
C SER A 61 6.81 -7.47 5.52
N ASP A 62 7.27 -7.84 4.32
CA ASP A 62 6.55 -8.75 3.44
C ASP A 62 6.58 -10.18 3.98
N THR A 63 5.55 -10.96 3.65
CA THR A 63 5.38 -12.36 4.10
C THR A 63 6.47 -13.34 3.65
N GLY A 64 7.38 -12.93 2.75
CA GLY A 64 8.40 -13.82 2.20
C GLY A 64 7.88 -14.84 1.17
N THR A 65 6.61 -14.76 0.75
CA THR A 65 6.01 -15.66 -0.24
C THR A 65 6.67 -15.60 -1.61
N TYR A 66 7.25 -14.45 -1.95
CA TYR A 66 8.14 -14.30 -3.09
C TYR A 66 9.56 -14.07 -2.60
N ASP A 67 10.52 -14.79 -3.18
CA ASP A 67 11.94 -14.61 -2.90
C ASP A 67 12.50 -13.33 -3.55
N ASN A 68 13.78 -13.04 -3.30
CA ASN A 68 14.46 -11.86 -3.86
C ASN A 68 14.71 -11.95 -5.37
N GLU A 69 14.42 -13.09 -6.00
CA GLU A 69 14.47 -13.29 -7.45
C GLU A 69 13.05 -13.27 -8.06
N GLY A 70 12.01 -13.05 -7.24
CA GLY A 70 10.61 -12.99 -7.66
C GLY A 70 9.94 -14.36 -7.83
N ARG A 71 10.55 -15.46 -7.37
CA ARG A 71 9.97 -16.79 -7.44
C ARG A 71 9.01 -17.03 -6.30
N PHE A 72 7.90 -17.70 -6.61
CA PHE A 72 6.92 -18.11 -5.61
C PHE A 72 7.46 -19.24 -4.74
N VAL A 73 7.40 -19.04 -3.42
CA VAL A 73 7.84 -20.00 -2.40
C VAL A 73 6.60 -20.58 -1.71
N PRO A 74 6.10 -21.75 -2.16
CA PRO A 74 4.86 -22.32 -1.65
C PRO A 74 4.92 -22.63 -0.15
N GLN A 75 6.08 -23.02 0.37
CA GLN A 75 6.25 -23.27 1.80
C GLN A 75 5.94 -22.03 2.66
N LYS A 76 6.40 -20.85 2.25
CA LYS A 76 6.13 -19.60 2.98
C LYS A 76 4.67 -19.17 2.87
N PHE A 77 4.00 -19.53 1.78
CA PHE A 77 2.58 -19.34 1.62
C PHE A 77 1.79 -20.23 2.61
N GLU A 78 2.11 -21.51 2.68
CA GLU A 78 1.45 -22.44 3.62
C GLU A 78 1.74 -22.09 5.09
N ASP A 79 2.97 -21.66 5.41
CA ASP A 79 3.33 -21.18 6.75
C ASP A 79 2.49 -19.96 7.16
N MET A 80 2.18 -19.06 6.21
CA MET A 80 1.34 -17.89 6.45
C MET A 80 -0.11 -18.31 6.74
N PHE A 81 -0.68 -19.18 5.90
CA PHE A 81 -2.05 -19.64 6.07
C PHE A 81 -2.21 -20.44 7.37
N SER A 82 -1.34 -21.41 7.62
CA SER A 82 -1.36 -22.20 8.86
C SER A 82 -1.26 -21.34 10.12
N LYS A 83 -0.49 -20.25 10.09
CA LYS A 83 -0.33 -19.34 11.23
C LYS A 83 -1.52 -18.41 11.46
N TYR A 84 -2.14 -17.88 10.39
CA TYR A 84 -3.14 -16.82 10.51
C TYR A 84 -4.58 -17.26 10.22
N SER A 85 -4.81 -18.36 9.51
CA SER A 85 -6.17 -18.80 9.15
C SER A 85 -6.95 -19.45 10.30
N ARG A 86 -6.30 -19.71 11.44
CA ARG A 86 -6.90 -20.36 12.62
C ARG A 86 -7.64 -21.66 12.25
N GLY A 87 -7.10 -22.42 11.30
CA GLY A 87 -7.67 -23.70 10.85
C GLY A 87 -8.75 -23.57 9.76
N LYS A 88 -8.86 -22.41 9.10
CA LYS A 88 -9.74 -22.19 7.94
C LYS A 88 -8.93 -22.26 6.63
N ASP A 89 -9.62 -22.50 5.52
CA ASP A 89 -9.02 -22.43 4.18
C ASP A 89 -8.96 -21.00 3.61
N ASN A 90 -9.37 -20.01 4.40
CA ASN A 90 -9.41 -18.60 4.00
C ASN A 90 -8.88 -17.67 5.10
N LEU A 91 -8.49 -16.45 4.68
CA LEU A 91 -8.15 -15.36 5.58
C LEU A 91 -9.28 -14.35 5.59
N THR A 92 -9.85 -14.08 6.75
CA THR A 92 -10.78 -12.96 6.90
C THR A 92 -10.01 -11.64 6.90
N ILE A 93 -10.70 -10.52 6.70
CA ILE A 93 -10.09 -9.18 6.82
C ILE A 93 -9.41 -9.02 8.19
N TRP A 94 -10.02 -9.56 9.25
CA TRP A 94 -9.42 -9.56 10.59
C TRP A 94 -8.14 -10.39 10.65
N ASP A 95 -8.11 -11.57 10.04
CA ASP A 95 -6.90 -12.41 10.00
C ASP A 95 -5.79 -11.73 9.19
N ALA A 96 -6.13 -11.06 8.09
CA ALA A 96 -5.21 -10.25 7.30
C ALA A 96 -4.64 -9.06 8.11
N MET A 97 -5.46 -8.38 8.92
CA MET A 97 -4.98 -7.32 9.81
C MET A 97 -4.02 -7.86 10.88
N HIS A 98 -4.29 -9.05 11.43
CA HIS A 98 -3.36 -9.72 12.36
C HIS A 98 -2.06 -10.12 11.67
N LEU A 99 -2.13 -10.54 10.41
CA LEU A 99 -0.96 -10.82 9.57
C LEU A 99 -0.12 -9.57 9.38
N ILE A 100 -0.71 -8.47 8.91
CA ILE A 100 -0.01 -7.20 8.70
C ILE A 100 0.64 -6.73 10.01
N LYS A 101 -0.10 -6.80 11.13
CA LYS A 101 0.42 -6.42 12.45
C LYS A 101 1.57 -7.33 12.91
N GLY A 102 1.51 -8.63 12.61
CA GLY A 102 2.52 -9.60 13.01
C GLY A 102 3.75 -9.66 12.10
N GLN A 103 3.64 -9.18 10.87
CA GLN A 103 4.75 -9.07 9.91
C GLN A 103 5.44 -7.69 9.94
N ARG A 104 4.92 -6.73 10.72
CA ARG A 104 5.56 -5.41 10.89
C ARG A 104 6.99 -5.55 11.43
N LEU A 105 7.96 -5.22 10.59
CA LEU A 105 9.37 -5.18 10.96
C LEU A 105 9.76 -3.74 11.33
N ILE A 106 10.55 -3.58 12.40
CA ILE A 106 11.11 -2.27 12.80
C ILE A 106 12.10 -1.75 11.74
N ALA A 107 12.69 -2.62 10.93
CA ALA A 107 13.63 -2.26 9.87
C ALA A 107 12.93 -1.98 8.52
N ASP A 108 11.74 -1.36 8.54
CA ASP A 108 11.01 -0.97 7.34
C ASP A 108 10.62 0.53 7.36
N PRO A 109 11.60 1.44 7.20
CA PRO A 109 11.36 2.88 7.23
C PRO A 109 10.46 3.36 6.08
N ILE A 110 10.38 2.63 4.96
CA ILE A 110 9.49 2.96 3.84
C ILE A 110 8.05 2.53 4.17
N GLY A 111 7.85 1.35 4.76
CA GLY A 111 6.56 0.90 5.28
C GLY A 111 6.03 1.78 6.42
N TRP A 112 6.92 2.37 7.23
CA TRP A 112 6.54 3.40 8.21
C TRP A 112 6.04 4.67 7.55
N GLY A 113 6.71 5.13 6.49
CA GLY A 113 6.26 6.29 5.70
C GLY A 113 4.86 6.09 5.11
N GLY A 114 4.59 4.92 4.54
CA GLY A 114 3.25 4.59 4.00
C GLY A 114 2.16 4.55 5.07
N ALA A 115 2.42 3.88 6.20
CA ALA A 115 1.46 3.81 7.31
C ALA A 115 1.25 5.18 7.99
N LEU A 116 2.28 6.02 8.06
CA LEU A 116 2.16 7.39 8.55
C LEU A 116 1.37 8.26 7.57
N PHE A 117 1.60 8.19 6.26
CA PHE A 117 0.81 8.94 5.27
C PHE A 117 -0.68 8.56 5.31
N GLU A 118 -0.99 7.27 5.49
CA GLU A 118 -2.37 6.80 5.62
C GLU A 118 -3.04 7.26 6.92
N CYS A 119 -2.32 7.30 8.04
CA CYS A 119 -2.83 7.79 9.32
C CYS A 119 -2.93 9.32 9.37
N TRP A 120 -1.93 10.05 8.87
CA TRP A 120 -1.92 11.52 8.87
C TRP A 120 -3.08 12.07 8.05
N CYS A 121 -3.34 11.45 6.91
CA CYS A 121 -4.47 11.87 6.08
C CYS A 121 -5.85 11.49 6.64
N LYS A 122 -5.90 10.73 7.74
CA LYS A 122 -7.12 10.44 8.49
C LYS A 122 -7.36 11.38 9.66
N GLU A 123 -6.36 12.16 10.10
CA GLU A 123 -6.51 13.08 11.25
C GLU A 123 -7.26 14.38 10.90
N GLU A 124 -7.51 14.70 9.63
CA GLU A 124 -8.37 15.82 9.23
C GLU A 124 -9.87 15.50 9.18
N CYS A 125 -10.31 14.25 9.38
CA CYS A 125 -11.74 13.91 9.51
C CYS A 125 -12.07 13.58 10.97
N PRO A 126 -12.91 14.38 11.67
CA PRO A 126 -13.23 14.12 13.06
C PRO A 126 -13.92 12.75 13.23
N PRO A 127 -13.53 11.94 14.22
CA PRO A 127 -14.21 10.68 14.50
C PRO A 127 -15.45 10.95 15.35
N SER A 128 -16.65 10.89 14.77
CA SER A 128 -17.87 10.78 15.59
C SER A 128 -19.04 9.97 15.02
N ASP A 129 -18.94 9.38 13.82
CA ASP A 129 -20.06 8.60 13.26
C ASP A 129 -19.66 7.34 12.47
N TRP A 130 -18.37 6.95 12.46
CA TRP A 130 -17.95 5.74 11.77
C TRP A 130 -18.27 4.46 12.57
N ASN A 131 -19.51 3.99 12.44
CA ASN A 131 -19.98 2.71 12.95
C ASN A 131 -19.75 1.61 11.89
N TRP A 132 -18.78 0.73 12.13
CA TRP A 132 -18.42 -0.40 11.27
C TRP A 132 -19.46 -1.54 11.24
N ASP A 133 -20.49 -1.52 12.10
CA ASP A 133 -21.48 -2.61 12.22
C ASP A 133 -22.64 -2.54 11.20
N LYS A 134 -22.67 -1.56 10.29
CA LYS A 134 -23.80 -1.42 9.33
C LYS A 134 -23.55 -1.93 7.91
N GLY A 135 -22.42 -2.59 7.65
CA GLY A 135 -22.08 -3.11 6.32
C GLY A 135 -22.36 -4.60 6.07
N ALA A 136 -22.78 -5.36 7.08
CA ALA A 136 -22.88 -6.82 7.02
C ALA A 136 -24.32 -7.37 6.96
N GLU A 137 -25.30 -6.55 6.57
CA GLU A 137 -26.67 -7.02 6.35
C GLU A 137 -27.27 -6.33 5.12
N THR A 138 -27.00 -6.90 3.94
CA THR A 138 -27.84 -6.81 2.73
C THR A 138 -27.36 -7.82 1.68
N ARG A 139 -27.38 -9.11 2.04
CA ARG A 139 -28.08 -10.17 1.31
C ARG A 139 -27.86 -11.53 1.94
#